data_AF-A0A519D8U4-F1
#
_entry.id   AF-A0A519D8U4-F1
#
_cell.length_a   1.000
_cell.length_b   1.000
_cell.length_c   1.000
_cell.angle_alpha   90.00
_cell.angle_beta   90.00
_cell.angle_gamma   90.00
#
_symmetry.space_group_name_H-M   'P 1'
#
loop_
_entity.id
_entity.type
_entity.pdbx_description
1 polymer ?
#
loop_
_entity_poly.entity_id
_entity_poly.type
_entity_poly.pdbx_seq_one_letter_code
_entity_poly.pdbx_strand_id
1 'polypeptide(L)'
;GEASAFVLVSYAGVAKVAAIGGEIKNPGKNLPGGIMTSLGIGAVLYAVLVATMVAVIPHEAFFDSNGHAIEDPVRAFAEVVGGSDMAIFAAVVAILTMTSMSLAGILAASRYLFAMSRDNLLPDLFEDVHPRYETPHVAIIVTGVAMAIALLTIDVHQVAEYASGFQIMVYVLMSMSVLVLRKATPSHAWYQPEYNAPLRPFLQWFGIISGSLLLYFMGMEAIIGAVTAAIVGLLIYQGYGKKHQSHKISPWETFRMMSSDPRRAESRRRASAFFAADTWGNKLLTLRQFMSCVDALGLEYGDTDNLRDYFHAADEDGDGLIHLEQYLMALETMASDEG
;
A
#
# COMPACT_ATOMS: atom_id res chain seq x y z
N GLY A 1 -25.12 -2.76 -8.64
CA GLY A 1 -23.66 -2.95 -8.71
C GLY A 1 -23.02 -1.75 -9.36
N GLU A 2 -23.40 -1.47 -10.61
CA GLU A 2 -22.85 -0.42 -11.48
C GLU A 2 -22.74 0.96 -10.83
N ALA A 3 -23.82 1.49 -10.24
CA ALA A 3 -23.78 2.79 -9.57
C ALA A 3 -22.74 2.88 -8.44
N SER A 4 -22.48 1.77 -7.73
CA SER A 4 -21.45 1.72 -6.68
C SER A 4 -20.04 1.77 -7.27
N ALA A 5 -19.84 1.27 -8.50
CA ALA A 5 -18.57 1.37 -9.23
C ALA A 5 -18.19 2.84 -9.46
N PHE A 6 -19.10 3.61 -10.06
CA PHE A 6 -18.86 5.02 -10.38
C PHE A 6 -18.59 5.87 -9.14
N VAL A 7 -19.33 5.62 -8.05
CA VAL A 7 -19.08 6.30 -6.78
C VAL A 7 -17.70 5.93 -6.24
N LEU A 8 -17.29 4.67 -6.31
CA LEU A 8 -16.00 4.24 -5.80
C LEU A 8 -14.82 4.82 -6.60
N VAL A 9 -14.95 4.95 -7.92
CA VAL A 9 -13.97 5.67 -8.77
C VAL A 9 -13.81 7.11 -8.30
N SER A 10 -14.90 7.77 -7.90
CA SER A 10 -14.86 9.16 -7.41
C SER A 10 -14.03 9.32 -6.13
N TYR A 11 -13.96 8.27 -5.29
CA TYR A 11 -13.14 8.24 -4.06
C TYR A 11 -11.77 7.57 -4.24
N ALA A 12 -11.41 7.13 -5.45
CA ALA A 12 -10.16 6.43 -5.76
C ALA A 12 -8.90 7.29 -5.50
N GLY A 13 -9.04 8.62 -5.44
CA GLY A 13 -7.91 9.56 -5.32
C GLY A 13 -7.11 9.46 -4.02
N VAL A 14 -7.67 8.89 -2.96
CA VAL A 14 -7.05 8.87 -1.61
C VAL A 14 -5.69 8.19 -1.62
N ALA A 15 -5.53 7.09 -2.37
CA ALA A 15 -4.26 6.35 -2.43
C ALA A 15 -3.14 7.14 -3.14
N LYS A 16 -3.48 8.07 -4.04
CA LYS A 16 -2.50 8.88 -4.77
C LYS A 16 -1.76 9.84 -3.84
N VAL A 17 -2.45 10.39 -2.84
CA VAL A 17 -1.84 11.29 -1.84
C VAL A 17 -0.78 10.55 -1.03
N ALA A 18 -1.03 9.29 -0.70
CA ALA A 18 -0.08 8.46 0.04
C ALA A 18 1.19 8.17 -0.76
N ALA A 19 1.10 8.05 -2.08
CA ALA A 19 2.26 7.81 -2.95
C ALA A 19 3.26 8.98 -2.98
N ILE A 20 2.81 10.20 -2.67
CA ILE A 20 3.64 11.42 -2.61
C ILE A 20 4.05 11.72 -1.15
N GLY A 21 3.89 10.75 -0.23
CA GLY A 21 4.21 10.92 1.19
C GLY A 21 5.65 11.36 1.47
N GLY A 22 6.60 11.04 0.58
CA GLY A 22 8.01 11.44 0.72
C GLY A 22 8.26 12.94 0.52
N GLU A 23 7.36 13.66 -0.15
CA GLU A 23 7.48 15.11 -0.38
C GLU A 23 6.71 15.92 0.69
N ILE A 24 6.03 15.26 1.63
CA ILE A 24 5.19 15.90 2.66
C ILE A 24 5.99 16.16 3.93
N LYS A 25 5.95 17.41 4.43
CA LYS A 25 6.51 17.76 5.74
C LYS A 25 5.73 17.04 6.86
N ASN A 26 6.42 16.36 7.77
CA ASN A 26 5.83 15.60 8.90
C ASN A 26 4.71 14.63 8.46
N PRO A 27 5.04 13.61 7.65
CA PRO A 27 4.03 12.73 7.05
C PRO A 27 3.21 11.96 8.09
N GLY A 28 3.79 11.56 9.23
CA GLY A 28 3.08 10.80 10.27
C GLY A 28 1.85 11.48 10.87
N LYS A 29 1.78 12.81 10.84
CA LYS A 29 0.61 13.58 11.32
C LYS A 29 -0.21 14.18 10.19
N ASN A 30 0.46 14.72 9.18
CA ASN A 30 -0.21 15.47 8.11
C ASN A 30 -0.90 14.55 7.11
N LEU A 31 -0.36 13.37 6.85
CA LEU A 31 -0.91 12.44 5.85
C LEU A 31 -2.23 11.80 6.35
N PRO A 32 -2.32 11.27 7.58
CA PRO A 32 -3.60 10.79 8.12
C PRO A 32 -4.65 11.90 8.24
N GLY A 33 -4.26 13.08 8.75
CA GLY A 33 -5.17 14.22 8.90
C GLY A 33 -5.71 14.69 7.55
N GLY A 34 -4.85 14.87 6.56
CA GLY A 34 -5.24 15.31 5.21
C GLY A 34 -6.17 14.31 4.52
N ILE A 35 -5.91 13.00 4.64
CA ILE A 35 -6.78 11.97 4.07
C ILE A 35 -8.16 11.98 4.74
N MET A 36 -8.25 12.02 6.07
CA MET A 36 -9.55 11.98 6.76
C MET A 36 -10.36 13.26 6.55
N THR A 37 -9.70 14.43 6.57
CA THR A 37 -10.37 15.71 6.32
C THR A 37 -10.85 15.82 4.88
N SER A 38 -10.03 15.45 3.89
CA SER A 38 -10.44 15.49 2.48
C SER A 38 -11.59 14.52 2.19
N LEU A 39 -11.56 13.32 2.76
CA LEU A 39 -12.66 12.36 2.64
C LEU A 39 -13.95 12.88 3.28
N GLY A 40 -13.86 13.48 4.48
CA GLY A 40 -15.01 14.07 5.17
C GLY A 40 -15.63 15.23 4.40
N ILE A 41 -14.81 16.16 3.91
CA ILE A 41 -15.28 17.27 3.08
C ILE A 41 -15.91 16.75 1.78
N GLY A 42 -15.25 15.83 1.09
CA GLY A 42 -15.75 15.22 -0.13
C GLY A 42 -17.09 14.51 0.07
N ALA A 43 -17.23 13.74 1.14
CA ALA A 43 -18.47 13.03 1.47
C ALA A 43 -19.63 14.00 1.74
N VAL A 44 -19.39 15.07 2.51
CA VAL A 44 -20.42 16.08 2.81
C VAL A 44 -20.81 16.82 1.54
N LEU A 45 -19.85 17.29 0.75
CA LEU A 45 -20.11 17.98 -0.51
C LEU A 45 -20.90 17.10 -1.48
N TYR A 46 -20.52 15.83 -1.61
CA TYR A 46 -21.22 14.88 -2.47
C TYR A 46 -22.66 14.63 -1.99
N ALA A 47 -22.86 14.42 -0.69
CA ALA A 47 -24.18 14.20 -0.11
C ALA A 47 -25.10 15.42 -0.29
N VAL A 48 -24.57 16.63 -0.04
CA VAL A 48 -25.32 17.89 -0.23
C VAL A 48 -25.67 18.07 -1.70
N LEU A 49 -24.72 17.87 -2.61
CA LEU A 49 -24.94 18.03 -4.05
C LEU A 49 -25.98 17.04 -4.59
N VAL A 50 -25.90 15.76 -4.20
CA VAL A 50 -26.91 14.76 -4.60
C VAL A 50 -28.28 15.12 -4.01
N ALA A 51 -28.34 15.53 -2.74
CA ALA A 51 -29.60 15.93 -2.10
C ALA A 51 -30.24 17.15 -2.78
N THR A 52 -29.46 18.15 -3.17
CA THR A 52 -29.97 19.33 -3.89
C THR A 52 -30.40 18.99 -5.31
N MET A 53 -29.67 18.13 -6.02
CA MET A 53 -30.06 17.69 -7.36
C MET A 53 -31.38 16.93 -7.35
N VAL A 54 -31.55 15.98 -6.41
CA VAL A 54 -32.79 15.22 -6.25
C VAL A 54 -33.97 16.12 -5.84
N ALA A 55 -33.70 17.21 -5.10
CA ALA A 55 -34.75 18.15 -4.69
C ALA A 55 -35.20 19.11 -5.81
N VAL A 56 -34.36 19.39 -6.80
CA VAL A 56 -34.59 20.41 -7.83
C VAL A 56 -35.00 19.81 -9.18
N ILE A 57 -34.39 18.70 -9.57
CA ILE A 57 -34.66 18.07 -10.88
C ILE A 57 -35.98 17.28 -10.80
N PRO A 58 -36.94 17.51 -11.70
CA PRO A 58 -38.15 16.69 -11.79
C PRO A 58 -37.81 15.21 -12.01
N HIS A 59 -38.61 14.29 -11.45
CA HIS A 59 -38.29 12.86 -11.52
C HIS A 59 -38.21 12.34 -12.96
N GLU A 60 -39.01 12.91 -13.85
CA GLU A 60 -39.06 12.61 -15.27
C GLU A 60 -37.78 13.02 -16.01
N ALA A 61 -37.09 14.06 -15.52
CA ALA A 61 -35.87 14.58 -16.12
C ALA A 61 -34.63 13.75 -15.76
N PHE A 62 -34.72 12.82 -14.79
CA PHE A 62 -33.64 11.87 -14.49
C PHE A 62 -33.59 10.67 -15.44
N PHE A 63 -34.61 10.51 -16.29
CA PHE A 63 -34.69 9.41 -17.23
C PHE A 63 -34.72 9.96 -18.66
N ASP A 64 -33.89 9.40 -19.52
CA ASP A 64 -33.97 9.63 -20.96
C ASP A 64 -35.31 9.08 -21.51
N SER A 65 -35.66 9.47 -22.74
CA SER A 65 -36.78 9.00 -23.55
C SER A 65 -36.98 7.47 -23.58
N ASN A 66 -35.92 6.69 -23.32
CA ASN A 66 -35.94 5.24 -23.26
C ASN A 66 -36.10 4.66 -21.83
N GLY A 67 -36.26 5.50 -20.81
CA GLY A 67 -36.38 5.10 -19.40
C GLY A 67 -35.05 4.78 -18.71
N HIS A 68 -33.91 5.06 -19.34
CA HIS A 68 -32.58 4.90 -18.74
C HIS A 68 -32.17 6.14 -17.96
N ALA A 69 -31.41 5.97 -16.88
CA ALA A 69 -30.89 7.11 -16.12
C ALA A 69 -29.94 7.94 -17.00
N ILE A 70 -30.09 9.26 -16.99
CA ILE A 70 -29.16 10.17 -17.69
C ILE A 70 -27.75 10.11 -17.09
N GLU A 71 -26.75 10.17 -17.96
CA GLU A 71 -25.33 10.15 -17.60
C GLU A 71 -24.78 11.54 -17.22
N ASP A 72 -25.50 12.63 -17.55
CA ASP A 72 -25.10 14.02 -17.32
C ASP A 72 -26.03 14.80 -16.35
N PRO A 73 -26.29 14.30 -15.13
CA PRO A 73 -27.27 14.90 -14.23
C PRO A 73 -26.88 16.32 -13.77
N VAL A 74 -25.59 16.68 -13.77
CA VAL A 74 -25.11 18.03 -13.43
C VAL A 74 -25.52 19.06 -14.51
N ARG A 75 -25.55 18.65 -15.77
CA ARG A 75 -26.03 19.52 -16.86
C ARG A 75 -27.53 19.75 -16.72
N ALA A 76 -28.31 18.69 -16.49
CA ALA A 76 -29.74 18.77 -16.25
C ALA A 76 -30.06 19.69 -15.04
N PHE A 77 -29.29 19.57 -13.95
CA PHE A 77 -29.39 20.49 -12.81
C PHE A 77 -29.15 21.95 -13.21
N ALA A 78 -28.05 22.22 -13.92
CA ALA A 78 -27.68 23.56 -14.33
C ALA A 78 -28.71 24.19 -15.29
N GLU A 79 -29.29 23.39 -16.16
CA GLU A 79 -30.34 23.81 -17.09
C GLU A 79 -31.63 24.19 -16.35
N VAL A 80 -32.05 23.41 -15.35
CA VAL A 80 -33.24 23.72 -14.53
C VAL A 80 -33.04 24.99 -13.69
N VAL A 81 -31.84 25.20 -13.13
CA VAL A 81 -31.57 26.33 -12.22
C VAL A 81 -31.29 27.63 -12.96
N GLY A 82 -30.55 27.58 -14.06
CA GLY A 82 -30.00 28.77 -14.72
C GLY A 82 -30.17 28.81 -16.24
N GLY A 83 -30.95 27.88 -16.82
CA GLY A 83 -31.17 27.81 -18.26
C GLY A 83 -29.96 27.30 -19.05
N SER A 84 -30.04 27.40 -20.38
CA SER A 84 -29.04 26.87 -21.32
C SER A 84 -27.64 27.45 -21.11
N ASP A 85 -27.55 28.73 -20.76
CA ASP A 85 -26.26 29.42 -20.61
C ASP A 85 -25.47 28.87 -19.41
N MET A 86 -26.18 28.58 -18.31
CA MET A 86 -25.57 27.97 -17.13
C MET A 86 -25.18 26.51 -17.37
N ALA A 87 -25.98 25.76 -18.16
CA ALA A 87 -25.66 24.39 -18.55
C ALA A 87 -24.40 24.32 -19.41
N ILE A 88 -24.24 25.23 -20.38
CA ILE A 88 -23.03 25.32 -21.21
C ILE A 88 -21.82 25.70 -20.35
N PHE A 89 -21.97 26.67 -19.44
CA PHE A 89 -20.92 27.05 -18.51
C PHE A 89 -20.46 25.87 -17.64
N ALA A 90 -21.41 25.13 -17.06
CA ALA A 90 -21.13 23.94 -16.27
C ALA A 90 -20.41 22.85 -17.09
N ALA A 91 -20.82 22.63 -18.34
CA ALA A 91 -20.16 21.68 -19.23
C ALA A 91 -18.70 22.07 -19.55
N VAL A 92 -18.43 23.36 -19.81
CA VAL A 92 -17.06 23.86 -20.04
C VAL A 92 -16.20 23.66 -18.79
N VAL A 93 -16.72 23.97 -17.61
CA VAL A 93 -16.02 23.76 -16.34
C VAL A 93 -15.75 22.26 -16.12
N ALA A 94 -16.72 21.38 -16.40
CA ALA A 94 -16.54 19.94 -16.29
C ALA A 94 -15.44 19.41 -17.22
N ILE A 95 -15.37 19.87 -18.47
CA ILE A 95 -14.31 19.47 -19.41
C ILE A 95 -12.93 19.91 -18.91
N LEU A 96 -12.81 21.14 -18.39
CA LEU A 96 -11.55 21.65 -17.85
C LEU A 96 -11.10 20.86 -16.62
N THR A 97 -12.01 20.54 -15.70
CA THR A 97 -11.69 19.77 -14.49
C THR A 97 -11.35 18.32 -14.82
N MET A 98 -12.09 17.67 -15.72
CA MET A 98 -11.79 16.31 -16.19
C MET A 98 -10.44 16.23 -16.89
N THR A 99 -10.11 17.20 -17.75
CA THR A 99 -8.81 17.26 -18.44
C THR A 99 -7.66 17.36 -17.45
N SER A 100 -7.80 18.23 -16.44
CA SER A 100 -6.82 18.36 -15.35
C SER A 100 -6.66 17.05 -14.57
N MET A 101 -7.77 16.38 -14.25
CA MET A 101 -7.78 15.10 -13.54
C MET A 101 -7.12 13.98 -14.36
N SER A 102 -7.37 13.93 -15.66
CA SER A 102 -6.73 12.95 -16.56
C SER A 102 -5.22 13.16 -16.65
N LEU A 103 -4.76 14.41 -16.76
CA LEU A 103 -3.33 14.72 -16.74
C LEU A 103 -2.67 14.28 -15.42
N ALA A 104 -3.30 14.59 -14.28
CA ALA A 104 -2.84 14.12 -12.97
C ALA A 104 -2.83 12.59 -12.86
N GLY A 105 -3.79 11.91 -13.50
CA GLY A 105 -3.85 10.45 -13.60
C GLY A 105 -2.65 9.84 -14.32
N ILE A 106 -2.29 10.38 -15.50
CA ILE A 106 -1.14 9.94 -16.29
C ILE A 106 0.16 10.12 -15.51
N LEU A 107 0.33 11.29 -14.88
CA LEU A 107 1.52 11.58 -14.07
C LEU A 107 1.63 10.62 -12.88
N ALA A 108 0.55 10.37 -12.16
CA ALA A 108 0.55 9.43 -11.03
C ALA A 108 0.88 8.00 -11.48
N ALA A 109 0.28 7.52 -12.57
CA ALA A 109 0.52 6.18 -13.11
C ALA A 109 2.01 5.96 -13.47
N SER A 110 2.63 6.95 -14.12
CA SER A 110 4.05 6.87 -14.48
C SER A 110 4.98 6.79 -13.27
N ARG A 111 4.66 7.46 -12.17
CA ARG A 111 5.44 7.44 -10.93
C ARG A 111 5.40 6.09 -10.21
N TYR A 112 4.29 5.36 -10.30
CA TYR A 112 4.22 3.99 -9.76
C TYR A 112 5.17 3.06 -10.52
N LEU A 113 5.19 3.11 -11.85
CA LEU A 113 6.11 2.31 -12.66
C LEU A 113 7.58 2.66 -12.40
N PHE A 114 7.89 3.96 -12.31
CA PHE A 114 9.23 4.44 -11.96
C PHE A 114 9.68 3.91 -10.59
N ALA A 115 8.83 4.04 -9.56
CA ALA A 115 9.16 3.54 -8.21
C ALA A 115 9.35 2.02 -8.18
N MET A 116 8.51 1.27 -8.90
CA MET A 116 8.64 -0.20 -9.03
C MET A 116 9.92 -0.61 -9.77
N SER A 117 10.34 0.16 -10.79
CA SER A 117 11.60 -0.05 -11.51
C SER A 117 12.80 0.14 -10.59
N ARG A 118 12.79 1.22 -9.80
CA ARG A 118 13.86 1.51 -8.82
C ARG A 118 14.00 0.44 -7.74
N ASP A 119 12.90 -0.26 -7.42
CA ASP A 119 12.90 -1.41 -6.53
C ASP A 119 13.31 -2.74 -7.22
N ASN A 120 13.77 -2.67 -8.49
CA ASN A 120 14.15 -3.81 -9.35
C ASN A 120 13.00 -4.80 -9.64
N LEU A 121 11.75 -4.34 -9.55
CA LEU A 121 10.57 -5.16 -9.85
C LEU A 121 10.14 -5.07 -11.32
N LEU A 122 10.58 -4.03 -12.04
CA LEU A 122 10.34 -3.79 -13.46
C LEU A 122 11.66 -3.52 -14.20
N PRO A 123 11.69 -3.65 -15.55
CA PRO A 123 12.87 -3.34 -16.35
C PRO A 123 13.40 -1.93 -16.13
N ASP A 124 14.72 -1.79 -16.05
CA ASP A 124 15.44 -0.53 -15.75
C ASP A 124 15.09 0.63 -16.71
N LEU A 125 14.53 0.32 -17.89
CA LEU A 125 14.04 1.33 -18.84
C LEU A 125 12.97 2.26 -18.23
N PHE A 126 12.21 1.80 -17.24
CA PHE A 126 11.20 2.61 -16.56
C PHE A 126 11.78 3.56 -15.50
N GLU A 127 13.03 3.36 -15.10
CA GLU A 127 13.77 4.26 -14.21
C GLU A 127 14.41 5.44 -14.99
N ASP A 128 14.49 5.35 -16.32
CA ASP A 128 15.16 6.38 -17.12
C ASP A 128 14.42 7.74 -17.08
N VAL A 129 15.11 8.76 -16.57
CA VAL A 129 14.59 10.12 -16.40
C VAL A 129 15.15 11.07 -17.46
N HIS A 130 14.30 11.92 -17.99
CA HIS A 130 14.69 12.86 -19.04
C HIS A 130 15.74 13.88 -18.52
N PRO A 131 16.90 14.06 -19.17
CA PRO A 131 18.02 14.86 -18.65
C PRO A 131 17.70 16.32 -18.32
N ARG A 132 16.70 16.90 -18.99
CA ARG A 132 16.28 18.30 -18.83
C ARG A 132 15.11 18.50 -17.87
N TYR A 133 14.22 17.52 -17.75
CA TYR A 133 12.93 17.65 -17.06
C TYR A 133 12.83 16.75 -15.83
N GLU A 134 13.79 15.83 -15.64
CA GLU A 134 13.85 14.87 -14.54
C GLU A 134 12.57 14.04 -14.42
N THR A 135 11.88 13.80 -15.54
CA THR A 135 10.63 13.04 -15.61
C THR A 135 10.85 11.66 -16.24
N PRO A 136 10.17 10.61 -15.76
CA PRO A 136 10.28 9.25 -16.29
C PRO A 136 9.55 9.13 -17.64
N HIS A 137 10.20 9.58 -18.71
CA HIS A 137 9.60 9.77 -20.03
C HIS A 137 9.13 8.46 -20.67
N VAL A 138 9.87 7.37 -20.52
CA VAL A 138 9.49 6.04 -21.02
C VAL A 138 8.21 5.56 -20.32
N ALA A 139 8.14 5.71 -19.00
CA ALA A 139 6.95 5.34 -18.22
C ALA A 139 5.72 6.15 -18.64
N ILE A 140 5.88 7.45 -18.91
CA ILE A 140 4.79 8.33 -19.40
C ILE A 140 4.30 7.90 -20.78
N ILE A 141 5.21 7.60 -21.71
CA ILE A 141 4.84 7.18 -23.07
C ILE A 141 4.09 5.86 -23.02
N VAL A 142 4.60 4.87 -22.27
CA VAL A 142 3.97 3.55 -22.15
C VAL A 142 2.58 3.64 -21.53
N THR A 143 2.40 4.41 -20.44
CA THR A 143 1.08 4.58 -19.83
C THR A 143 0.13 5.35 -20.73
N GLY A 144 0.61 6.40 -21.41
CA GLY A 144 -0.19 7.19 -22.36
C GLY A 144 -0.67 6.35 -23.55
N VAL A 145 0.20 5.52 -24.13
CA VAL A 145 -0.16 4.60 -25.22
C VAL A 145 -1.15 3.54 -24.74
N ALA A 146 -0.93 2.95 -23.55
CA ALA A 146 -1.86 1.97 -22.98
C ALA A 146 -3.25 2.58 -22.74
N MET A 147 -3.32 3.82 -22.24
CA MET A 147 -4.58 4.55 -22.07
C MET A 147 -5.24 4.87 -23.41
N ALA A 148 -4.48 5.29 -24.42
CA ALA A 148 -5.01 5.54 -25.76
C ALA A 148 -5.62 4.28 -26.39
N ILE A 149 -4.97 3.12 -26.22
CA ILE A 149 -5.51 1.83 -26.66
C ILE A 149 -6.81 1.53 -25.90
N ALA A 150 -6.81 1.64 -24.57
CA ALA A 150 -8.00 1.38 -23.76
C ALA A 150 -9.20 2.26 -24.17
N LEU A 151 -8.96 3.56 -24.45
CA LEU A 151 -9.98 4.49 -24.93
C LEU A 151 -10.57 4.12 -26.30
N LEU A 152 -9.81 3.43 -27.16
CA LEU A 152 -10.28 3.02 -28.48
C LEU A 152 -10.98 1.66 -28.47
N THR A 153 -10.73 0.82 -27.45
CA THR A 153 -11.19 -0.58 -27.45
C THR A 153 -12.24 -0.91 -26.40
N ILE A 154 -12.37 -0.10 -25.33
CA ILE A 154 -13.23 -0.41 -24.18
C ILE A 154 -14.23 0.73 -23.94
N ASP A 155 -15.49 0.37 -23.69
CA ASP A 155 -16.55 1.32 -23.34
C ASP A 155 -16.30 1.96 -21.97
N VAL A 156 -16.72 3.22 -21.80
CA VAL A 156 -16.51 4.00 -20.58
C VAL A 156 -17.11 3.33 -19.34
N HIS A 157 -18.26 2.66 -19.48
CA HIS A 157 -18.91 1.96 -18.39
C HIS A 157 -18.07 0.77 -17.92
N GLN A 158 -17.61 -0.04 -18.87
CA GLN A 158 -16.75 -1.20 -18.58
C GLN A 158 -15.41 -0.77 -17.98
N VAL A 159 -14.81 0.32 -18.47
CA VAL A 159 -13.58 0.88 -17.89
C VAL A 159 -13.79 1.23 -16.41
N ALA A 160 -14.91 1.87 -16.06
CA ALA A 160 -15.22 2.22 -14.67
C ALA A 160 -15.39 0.98 -13.79
N GLU A 161 -16.02 -0.08 -14.28
CA GLU A 161 -16.18 -1.35 -13.57
C GLU A 161 -14.85 -2.07 -13.35
N TYR A 162 -14.03 -2.21 -14.40
CA TYR A 162 -12.71 -2.82 -14.31
C TYR A 162 -11.79 -2.05 -13.36
N ALA A 163 -11.75 -0.72 -13.48
CA ALA A 163 -10.96 0.14 -12.63
C ALA A 163 -11.40 0.05 -11.15
N SER A 164 -12.70 0.02 -10.91
CA SER A 164 -13.25 -0.13 -9.54
C SER A 164 -12.89 -1.47 -8.93
N GLY A 165 -13.02 -2.57 -9.69
CA GLY A 165 -12.64 -3.90 -9.26
C GLY A 165 -11.16 -3.98 -8.88
N PHE A 166 -10.30 -3.45 -9.75
CA PHE A 166 -8.86 -3.29 -9.47
C PHE A 166 -8.61 -2.48 -8.18
N GLN A 167 -9.27 -1.33 -8.02
CA GLN A 167 -9.09 -0.45 -6.87
C GLN A 167 -9.48 -1.14 -5.55
N ILE A 168 -10.62 -1.85 -5.53
CA ILE A 168 -11.08 -2.62 -4.37
C ILE A 168 -10.08 -3.71 -4.03
N MET A 169 -9.62 -4.47 -5.03
CA MET A 169 -8.60 -5.49 -4.83
C MET A 169 -7.33 -4.90 -4.21
N VAL A 170 -6.84 -3.76 -4.71
CA VAL A 170 -5.68 -3.07 -4.12
C VAL A 170 -5.93 -2.71 -2.66
N TYR A 171 -7.10 -2.16 -2.30
CA TYR A 171 -7.42 -1.83 -0.90
C TYR A 171 -7.49 -3.07 0.01
N VAL A 172 -8.02 -4.19 -0.49
CA VAL A 172 -8.01 -5.47 0.22
C VAL A 172 -6.58 -5.96 0.45
N LEU A 173 -5.73 -5.93 -0.59
CA LEU A 173 -4.31 -6.32 -0.48
C LEU A 173 -3.52 -5.39 0.44
N MET A 174 -3.78 -4.08 0.42
CA MET A 174 -3.19 -3.13 1.35
C MET A 174 -3.58 -3.44 2.80
N SER A 175 -4.85 -3.74 3.05
CA SER A 175 -5.36 -4.12 4.38
C SER A 175 -4.70 -5.41 4.89
N MET A 176 -4.55 -6.42 4.02
CA MET A 176 -3.82 -7.65 4.33
C MET A 176 -2.33 -7.37 4.61
N SER A 177 -1.69 -6.55 3.77
CA SER A 177 -0.27 -6.20 3.91
C SER A 177 0.02 -5.53 5.26
N VAL A 178 -0.86 -4.63 5.73
CA VAL A 178 -0.73 -4.00 7.04
C VAL A 178 -0.85 -5.02 8.19
N LEU A 179 -1.74 -6.02 8.08
CA LEU A 179 -1.85 -7.10 9.07
C LEU A 179 -0.58 -7.94 9.14
N VAL A 180 -0.03 -8.31 7.97
CA VAL A 180 1.22 -9.08 7.87
C VAL A 180 2.39 -8.28 8.45
N LEU A 181 2.58 -7.03 8.00
CA LEU A 181 3.65 -6.15 8.46
C LEU A 181 3.60 -5.94 9.97
N ARG A 182 2.41 -5.77 10.55
CA ARG A 182 2.26 -5.56 12.00
C ARG A 182 2.57 -6.79 12.83
N LYS A 183 2.27 -7.99 12.32
CA LYS A 183 2.69 -9.23 12.96
C LYS A 183 4.20 -9.48 12.77
N ALA A 184 4.76 -9.05 11.64
CA ALA A 184 6.18 -9.15 11.33
C ALA A 184 7.05 -8.05 11.97
N THR A 185 6.44 -7.00 12.56
CA THR A 185 7.13 -5.86 13.21
C THR A 185 8.22 -6.29 14.20
N PRO A 186 7.99 -7.27 15.10
CA PRO A 186 9.02 -7.64 16.09
C PRO A 186 10.33 -8.12 15.47
N SER A 187 10.29 -8.63 14.24
CA SER A 187 11.46 -9.14 13.52
C SER A 187 12.08 -8.12 12.55
N HIS A 188 11.46 -6.96 12.37
CA HIS A 188 11.91 -5.94 11.41
C HIS A 188 12.00 -4.56 12.10
N ALA A 189 13.19 -4.25 12.61
CA ALA A 189 13.45 -3.00 13.32
C ALA A 189 13.18 -1.73 12.48
N TRP A 190 13.24 -1.84 11.14
CA TRP A 190 12.98 -0.72 10.22
C TRP A 190 11.50 -0.32 10.13
N TYR A 191 10.57 -1.17 10.58
CA TYR A 191 9.13 -0.90 10.47
C TYR A 191 8.56 -0.38 11.80
N GLN A 192 8.69 0.93 12.02
CA GLN A 192 8.14 1.64 13.18
C GLN A 192 7.04 2.62 12.75
N PRO A 193 5.75 2.23 12.77
CA PRO A 193 4.68 3.10 12.30
C PRO A 193 4.45 4.28 13.25
N GLU A 194 4.66 5.51 12.77
CA GLU A 194 4.37 6.75 13.53
C GLU A 194 2.86 6.92 13.78
N TYR A 195 2.01 6.42 12.88
CA TYR A 195 0.55 6.51 12.99
C TYR A 195 -0.11 5.18 13.37
N ASN A 196 -0.84 5.20 14.48
CA ASN A 196 -1.69 4.11 14.93
C ASN A 196 -3.16 4.47 14.75
N ALA A 197 -3.79 3.91 13.71
CA ALA A 197 -5.23 3.93 13.53
C ALA A 197 -5.96 3.44 14.80
N PRO A 198 -7.09 4.06 15.13
CA PRO A 198 -7.95 3.60 16.22
C PRO A 198 -8.53 2.22 15.90
N LEU A 199 -8.87 1.39 16.89
CA LEU A 199 -9.58 0.10 16.69
C LEU A 199 -8.83 -0.95 15.83
N ARG A 200 -7.51 -1.05 15.93
CA ARG A 200 -6.76 -2.16 15.29
C ARG A 200 -6.91 -3.44 16.11
N PRO A 201 -7.04 -4.64 15.51
CA PRO A 201 -7.02 -4.94 14.08
C PRO A 201 -8.41 -4.93 13.39
N PHE A 202 -9.46 -4.47 14.06
CA PHE A 202 -10.83 -4.52 13.56
C PHE A 202 -11.01 -3.78 12.23
N LEU A 203 -10.42 -2.58 12.09
CA LEU A 203 -10.48 -1.81 10.83
C LEU A 203 -9.92 -2.58 9.62
N GLN A 204 -8.84 -3.33 9.80
CA GLN A 204 -8.22 -4.10 8.71
C GLN A 204 -9.11 -5.27 8.28
N TRP A 205 -9.68 -5.99 9.26
CA TRP A 205 -10.63 -7.07 8.97
C TRP A 205 -11.90 -6.54 8.31
N PHE A 206 -12.41 -5.41 8.79
CA PHE A 206 -13.53 -4.73 8.17
C PHE A 206 -13.23 -4.37 6.72
N GLY A 207 -12.06 -3.78 6.42
CA GLY A 207 -11.65 -3.45 5.05
C GLY A 207 -11.55 -4.68 4.13
N ILE A 208 -11.00 -5.78 4.62
CA ILE A 208 -10.90 -7.03 3.85
C ILE A 208 -12.29 -7.62 3.57
N ILE A 209 -13.13 -7.74 4.60
CA ILE A 209 -14.46 -8.37 4.48
C ILE A 209 -15.37 -7.49 3.64
N SER A 210 -15.46 -6.19 3.95
CA SER A 210 -16.31 -5.26 3.20
C SER A 210 -15.84 -5.07 1.76
N GLY A 211 -14.53 -4.97 1.52
CA GLY A 211 -13.98 -4.90 0.16
C GLY A 211 -14.26 -6.15 -0.66
N SER A 212 -14.04 -7.33 -0.07
CA SER A 212 -14.34 -8.61 -0.77
C SER A 212 -15.83 -8.77 -1.06
N LEU A 213 -16.68 -8.36 -0.12
CA LEU A 213 -18.14 -8.41 -0.29
C LEU A 213 -18.62 -7.40 -1.35
N LEU A 214 -18.08 -6.18 -1.36
CA LEU A 214 -18.37 -5.17 -2.38
C LEU A 214 -17.93 -5.64 -3.77
N LEU A 215 -16.74 -6.23 -3.88
CA LEU A 215 -16.25 -6.79 -5.13
C LEU A 215 -17.20 -7.88 -5.67
N TYR A 216 -17.74 -8.72 -4.79
CA TYR A 216 -18.73 -9.73 -5.16
C TYR A 216 -20.05 -9.11 -5.63
N PHE A 217 -20.57 -8.09 -4.92
CA PHE A 217 -21.83 -7.43 -5.28
C PHE A 217 -21.75 -6.53 -6.52
N MET A 218 -20.55 -6.08 -6.90
CA MET A 218 -20.38 -5.28 -8.11
C MET A 218 -20.58 -6.09 -9.40
N GLY A 219 -20.40 -7.41 -9.35
CA GLY A 219 -20.63 -8.30 -10.49
C GLY A 219 -19.35 -8.80 -11.13
N MET A 220 -19.51 -9.55 -12.22
CA MET A 220 -18.42 -10.29 -12.85
C MET A 220 -17.37 -9.38 -13.48
N GLU A 221 -17.75 -8.24 -14.06
CA GLU A 221 -16.81 -7.32 -14.71
C GLU A 221 -15.76 -6.80 -13.72
N ALA A 222 -16.17 -6.37 -12.53
CA ALA A 222 -15.26 -5.93 -11.48
C ALA A 222 -14.31 -7.06 -11.02
N ILE A 223 -14.82 -8.29 -10.89
CA ILE A 223 -14.00 -9.46 -10.53
C ILE A 223 -12.98 -9.76 -11.63
N ILE A 224 -13.38 -9.70 -12.90
CA ILE A 224 -12.48 -9.89 -14.05
C ILE A 224 -11.37 -8.85 -14.01
N GLY A 225 -11.68 -7.57 -13.79
CA GLY A 225 -10.68 -6.51 -13.66
C GLY A 225 -9.68 -6.77 -12.53
N ALA A 226 -10.17 -7.14 -11.36
CA ALA A 226 -9.34 -7.50 -10.21
C ALA A 226 -8.42 -8.72 -10.50
N VAL A 227 -9.01 -9.84 -10.93
CA VAL A 227 -8.28 -11.09 -11.17
C VAL A 227 -7.28 -10.93 -12.30
N THR A 228 -7.64 -10.23 -13.39
CA THR A 228 -6.74 -9.98 -14.51
C THR A 228 -5.54 -9.16 -14.05
N ALA A 229 -5.75 -8.09 -13.28
CA ALA A 229 -4.65 -7.29 -12.75
C ALA A 229 -3.75 -8.09 -11.79
N ALA A 230 -4.33 -8.94 -10.94
CA ALA A 230 -3.56 -9.83 -10.06
C ALA A 230 -2.70 -10.82 -10.85
N ILE A 231 -3.27 -11.44 -11.89
CA ILE A 231 -2.55 -12.38 -12.76
C ILE A 231 -1.41 -11.67 -13.50
N VAL A 232 -1.69 -10.52 -14.12
CA VAL A 232 -0.68 -9.72 -14.82
C VAL A 232 0.46 -9.32 -13.87
N GLY A 233 0.13 -8.82 -12.68
CA GLY A 233 1.14 -8.48 -11.67
C GLY A 233 1.98 -9.69 -11.24
N LEU A 234 1.35 -10.85 -11.06
CA LEU A 234 2.04 -12.08 -10.69
C LEU A 234 2.95 -12.61 -11.81
N LEU A 235 2.51 -12.52 -13.07
CA LEU A 235 3.33 -12.88 -14.23
C LEU A 235 4.57 -11.99 -14.35
N ILE A 236 4.40 -10.67 -14.18
CA ILE A 236 5.52 -9.71 -14.18
C ILE A 236 6.49 -10.03 -13.05
N TYR A 237 5.97 -10.26 -11.83
CA TYR A 237 6.80 -10.60 -10.68
C TYR A 237 7.56 -11.91 -10.88
N GLN A 238 6.91 -12.97 -11.37
CA GLN A 238 7.58 -14.26 -11.61
C GLN A 238 8.58 -14.20 -12.76
N GLY A 239 8.28 -13.44 -13.82
CA GLY A 239 9.13 -13.32 -15.01
C GLY A 239 10.39 -12.50 -14.78
N TYR A 240 10.25 -11.31 -14.19
CA TYR A 240 11.34 -10.35 -14.01
C TYR A 240 11.70 -10.12 -12.54
N GLY A 241 10.72 -9.74 -11.72
CA GLY A 241 10.96 -9.26 -10.34
C GLY A 241 11.65 -10.28 -9.44
N LYS A 242 11.25 -11.56 -9.48
CA LYS A 242 11.83 -12.63 -8.65
C LYS A 242 13.34 -12.84 -8.90
N LYS A 243 13.83 -12.53 -10.11
CA LYS A 243 15.25 -12.71 -10.47
C LYS A 243 16.11 -11.51 -10.10
N HIS A 244 15.53 -10.32 -10.00
CA HIS A 244 16.26 -9.05 -9.81
C HIS A 244 16.01 -8.41 -8.44
N GLN A 245 15.10 -8.97 -7.63
CA GLN A 245 14.84 -8.48 -6.29
C GLN A 245 16.10 -8.60 -5.41
N SER A 246 16.47 -7.50 -4.74
CA SER A 246 17.47 -7.50 -3.69
C SER A 246 17.10 -8.53 -2.61
N HIS A 247 18.04 -9.42 -2.25
CA HIS A 247 17.89 -10.42 -1.18
C HIS A 247 17.77 -9.75 0.21
N LYS A 248 16.68 -9.02 0.45
CA LYS A 248 16.23 -8.58 1.77
C LYS A 248 15.08 -9.50 2.18
N ILE A 249 15.17 -10.06 3.39
CA ILE A 249 14.15 -10.96 3.94
C ILE A 249 12.79 -10.28 3.86
N SER A 250 11.83 -10.93 3.20
CA SER A 250 10.51 -10.32 3.03
C SER A 250 9.70 -10.44 4.33
N PRO A 251 8.92 -9.40 4.70
CA PRO A 251 8.02 -9.49 5.85
C PRO A 251 7.04 -10.67 5.79
N TRP A 252 6.68 -11.10 4.57
CA TRP A 252 5.84 -12.26 4.34
C TRP A 252 6.51 -13.58 4.72
N GLU A 253 7.80 -13.76 4.38
CA GLU A 253 8.55 -14.96 4.78
C GLU A 253 8.64 -15.05 6.30
N THR A 254 8.90 -13.93 6.97
CA THR A 254 8.96 -13.88 8.43
C THR A 254 7.60 -14.16 9.07
N PHE A 255 6.52 -13.62 8.52
CA PHE A 255 5.16 -13.95 8.95
C PHE A 255 4.85 -15.45 8.77
N ARG A 256 5.22 -16.02 7.62
CA ARG A 256 5.06 -17.45 7.34
C ARG A 256 5.88 -18.30 8.30
N MET A 257 7.14 -17.92 8.56
CA MET A 257 8.01 -18.61 9.52
C MET A 257 7.44 -18.55 10.94
N MET A 258 6.95 -17.40 11.40
CA MET A 258 6.28 -17.29 12.70
C MET A 258 5.03 -18.17 12.79
N SER A 259 4.30 -18.34 11.68
CA SER A 259 3.09 -19.17 11.65
C SER A 259 3.39 -20.68 11.55
N SER A 260 4.51 -21.07 10.93
CA SER A 260 4.88 -22.49 10.77
C SER A 260 5.76 -23.02 11.88
N ASP A 261 6.72 -22.22 12.35
CA ASP A 261 7.71 -22.61 13.35
C ASP A 261 8.16 -21.37 14.18
N PRO A 262 7.40 -21.03 15.25
CA PRO A 262 7.67 -19.87 16.08
C PRO A 262 9.08 -19.87 16.69
N ARG A 263 9.60 -21.04 17.06
CA ARG A 263 10.91 -21.18 17.73
C ARG A 263 12.06 -20.84 16.77
N ARG A 264 12.03 -21.34 15.54
CA ARG A 264 13.04 -20.99 14.52
C ARG A 264 12.99 -19.52 14.12
N ALA A 265 11.79 -18.94 14.01
CA ALA A 265 11.64 -17.51 13.72
C ALA A 265 12.23 -16.65 14.84
N GLU A 266 12.02 -17.04 16.10
CA GLU A 266 12.56 -16.35 17.26
C GLU A 266 14.08 -16.50 17.39
N SER A 267 14.62 -17.71 17.17
CA SER A 267 16.08 -17.94 17.16
C SER A 267 16.78 -17.08 16.10
N ARG A 268 16.25 -17.05 14.86
CA ARG A 268 16.78 -16.20 13.78
C ARG A 268 16.67 -14.71 14.09
N ARG A 269 15.58 -14.27 14.73
CA ARG A 269 15.43 -12.88 15.19
C ARG A 269 16.55 -12.53 16.18
N ARG A 270 16.75 -13.37 17.20
CA ARG A 270 17.80 -13.18 18.21
C ARG A 270 19.17 -13.12 17.54
N ALA A 271 19.48 -14.07 16.66
CA ALA A 271 20.72 -14.09 15.88
C ALA A 271 20.95 -12.78 15.10
N SER A 272 19.95 -12.31 14.36
CA SER A 272 20.05 -11.06 13.60
C SER A 272 20.26 -9.82 14.47
N ALA A 273 19.67 -9.79 15.66
CA ALA A 273 19.86 -8.68 16.61
C ALA A 273 21.28 -8.69 17.19
N PHE A 274 21.82 -9.87 17.53
CA PHE A 274 23.19 -10.00 17.98
C PHE A 274 24.20 -9.59 16.90
N PHE A 275 23.97 -9.96 15.64
CA PHE A 275 24.80 -9.48 14.52
C PHE A 275 24.68 -7.96 14.29
N ALA A 276 23.51 -7.37 14.54
CA ALA A 276 23.31 -5.92 14.41
C ALA A 276 23.90 -5.12 15.59
N ALA A 277 24.06 -5.75 16.76
CA ALA A 277 24.69 -5.15 17.93
C ALA A 277 26.22 -5.06 17.82
N ASP A 278 26.83 -5.83 16.91
CA ASP A 278 28.23 -5.67 16.53
C ASP A 278 28.42 -4.38 15.73
N THR A 279 28.89 -3.33 16.43
CA THR A 279 29.20 -2.04 15.81
C THR A 279 30.54 -2.02 15.07
N TRP A 280 31.39 -3.04 15.24
CA TRP A 280 32.73 -3.13 14.63
C TRP A 280 32.74 -3.99 13.37
N GLY A 281 31.72 -4.82 13.16
CA GLY A 281 31.59 -5.70 12.00
C GLY A 281 32.62 -6.84 11.99
N ASN A 282 33.22 -7.13 13.14
CA ASN A 282 34.25 -8.15 13.31
C ASN A 282 33.70 -9.47 13.89
N LYS A 283 32.38 -9.58 14.04
CA LYS A 283 31.66 -10.73 14.62
C LYS A 283 32.05 -11.04 16.07
N LEU A 284 32.46 -10.00 16.81
CA LEU A 284 32.80 -10.09 18.22
C LEU A 284 31.90 -9.16 19.02
N LEU A 285 31.35 -9.65 20.13
CA LEU A 285 30.50 -8.88 21.03
C LEU A 285 31.22 -8.58 22.33
N THR A 286 31.35 -7.29 22.66
CA THR A 286 31.77 -6.86 23.99
C THR A 286 30.63 -7.01 25.00
N LEU A 287 30.95 -7.10 26.29
CA LEU A 287 29.95 -7.16 27.37
C LEU A 287 28.90 -6.06 27.28
N ARG A 288 29.30 -4.82 26.93
CA ARG A 288 28.37 -3.69 26.79
C ARG A 288 27.40 -3.89 25.62
N GLN A 289 27.90 -4.33 24.46
CA GLN A 289 27.06 -4.59 23.29
C GLN A 289 26.12 -5.77 23.53
N PHE A 290 26.61 -6.82 24.19
CA PHE A 290 25.82 -7.98 24.59
C PHE A 290 24.67 -7.57 25.52
N MET A 291 24.97 -6.88 26.63
CA MET A 291 23.95 -6.41 27.58
C MET A 291 22.92 -5.48 26.89
N SER A 292 23.38 -4.56 26.04
CA SER A 292 22.48 -3.67 25.28
C SER A 292 21.59 -4.44 24.30
N CYS A 293 22.09 -5.52 23.69
CA CYS A 293 21.33 -6.36 22.79
C CYS A 293 20.28 -7.20 23.53
N VAL A 294 20.64 -7.75 24.69
CA VAL A 294 19.73 -8.55 25.54
C VAL A 294 18.60 -7.67 26.07
N ASP A 295 18.91 -6.45 26.51
CA ASP A 295 17.91 -5.45 26.93
C ASP A 295 17.00 -5.04 25.76
N ALA A 296 17.58 -4.78 24.57
CA ALA A 296 16.81 -4.47 23.36
C ALA A 296 15.90 -5.62 22.88
N LEU A 297 16.29 -6.88 23.14
CA LEU A 297 15.48 -8.06 22.86
C LEU A 297 14.40 -8.33 23.91
N GLY A 298 14.42 -7.62 25.06
CA GLY A 298 13.47 -7.76 26.15
C GLY A 298 13.49 -9.15 26.80
N LEU A 299 14.66 -9.80 26.83
CA LEU A 299 14.81 -11.11 27.48
C LEU A 299 14.75 -10.92 29.00
N GLU A 300 14.00 -11.76 29.72
CA GLU A 300 14.01 -11.74 31.19
C GLU A 300 15.31 -12.38 31.72
N TYR A 301 16.17 -11.58 32.35
CA TYR A 301 17.44 -12.06 32.93
C TYR A 301 17.55 -11.83 34.45
N GLY A 302 16.49 -11.39 35.10
CA GLY A 302 16.46 -11.16 36.55
C GLY A 302 17.36 -9.99 36.96
N ASP A 303 18.60 -10.29 37.36
CA ASP A 303 19.59 -9.31 37.83
C ASP A 303 20.72 -9.09 36.82
N THR A 304 21.35 -7.91 36.90
CA THR A 304 22.44 -7.49 36.02
C THR A 304 23.68 -8.37 36.19
N ASP A 305 23.89 -8.91 37.38
CA ASP A 305 25.00 -9.81 37.69
C ASP A 305 24.83 -11.18 37.00
N ASN A 306 23.61 -11.72 36.93
CA ASN A 306 23.35 -12.96 36.16
C ASN A 306 23.68 -12.79 34.68
N LEU A 307 23.44 -11.60 34.12
CA LEU A 307 23.73 -11.29 32.72
C LEU A 307 25.24 -11.31 32.43
N ARG A 308 26.06 -10.88 33.40
CA ARG A 308 27.52 -10.98 33.32
C ARG A 308 27.99 -12.42 33.45
N ASP A 309 27.37 -13.20 34.31
CA ASP A 309 27.67 -14.63 34.43
C ASP A 309 27.35 -15.39 33.13
N TYR A 310 26.23 -15.08 32.47
CA TYR A 310 25.92 -15.62 31.14
C TYR A 310 26.94 -15.19 30.08
N PHE A 311 27.42 -13.94 30.14
CA PHE A 311 28.46 -13.48 29.23
C PHE A 311 29.77 -14.25 29.45
N HIS A 312 30.21 -14.41 30.69
CA HIS A 312 31.41 -15.18 31.03
C HIS A 312 31.28 -16.67 30.73
N ALA A 313 30.07 -17.24 30.81
CA ALA A 313 29.83 -18.62 30.40
C ALA A 313 29.85 -18.81 28.87
N ALA A 314 29.55 -17.76 28.11
CA ALA A 314 29.58 -17.76 26.65
C ALA A 314 30.95 -17.38 26.05
N ASP A 315 31.83 -16.79 26.86
CA ASP A 315 33.22 -16.47 26.57
C ASP A 315 34.10 -17.71 26.84
N GLU A 316 34.32 -18.53 25.80
CA GLU A 316 35.05 -19.81 25.93
C GLU A 316 36.55 -19.64 26.18
N ASP A 317 37.17 -18.57 25.69
CA ASP A 317 38.62 -18.35 25.78
C ASP A 317 39.03 -17.32 26.86
N GLY A 318 38.04 -16.66 27.48
CA GLY A 318 38.23 -15.75 28.61
C GLY A 318 38.86 -14.42 28.21
N ASP A 319 38.77 -14.04 26.93
CA ASP A 319 39.36 -12.81 26.41
C ASP A 319 38.45 -11.57 26.62
N GLY A 320 37.24 -11.78 27.13
CA GLY A 320 36.24 -10.75 27.37
C GLY A 320 35.39 -10.40 26.14
N LEU A 321 35.38 -11.25 25.11
CA LEU A 321 34.61 -11.11 23.87
C LEU A 321 33.82 -12.39 23.56
N ILE A 322 32.61 -12.24 23.04
CA ILE A 322 31.82 -13.38 22.55
C ILE A 322 31.98 -13.50 21.03
N HIS A 323 32.42 -14.67 20.58
CA HIS A 323 32.40 -15.06 19.18
C HIS A 323 30.97 -15.38 18.73
N LEU A 324 30.38 -14.48 17.92
CA LEU A 324 28.98 -14.54 17.47
C LEU A 324 28.60 -15.87 16.83
N GLU A 325 29.44 -16.41 15.94
CA GLU A 325 29.11 -17.64 15.21
C GLU A 325 29.10 -18.87 16.11
N GLN A 326 30.06 -18.98 17.04
CA GLN A 326 30.12 -20.07 18.01
C GLN A 326 28.98 -19.99 19.02
N TYR A 327 28.71 -18.79 19.56
CA TYR A 327 27.62 -18.55 20.48
C TYR A 327 26.25 -18.91 19.88
N LEU A 328 25.99 -18.47 18.65
CA LEU A 328 24.72 -18.76 17.97
C LEU A 328 24.60 -20.24 17.58
N MET A 329 25.70 -20.89 17.20
CA MET A 329 25.72 -22.32 16.92
C MET A 329 25.46 -23.14 18.20
N ALA A 330 26.06 -22.77 19.33
CA ALA A 330 25.81 -23.38 20.63
C ALA A 330 24.33 -23.25 21.05
N LEU A 331 23.74 -22.06 20.87
CA LEU A 331 22.31 -21.84 21.11
C LEU A 331 21.40 -22.68 20.20
N GLU A 332 21.75 -22.83 18.92
CA GLU A 332 20.99 -23.70 18.00
C GLU A 332 21.08 -25.18 18.41
N THR A 333 22.25 -25.65 18.85
CA THR A 333 22.42 -27.04 19.32
C THR A 333 21.66 -27.32 20.61
N MET A 334 21.68 -26.39 21.58
CA MET A 334 20.90 -26.51 22.81
C MET A 334 19.39 -26.50 22.53
N ALA A 335 18.94 -25.67 21.59
CA ALA A 335 17.54 -25.61 21.20
C ALA A 335 17.07 -26.85 20.42
N SER A 336 17.97 -27.58 19.76
CA SER A 336 17.65 -28.84 19.06
C SER A 336 17.57 -30.05 19.98
N ASP A 337 18.29 -30.04 21.11
CA ASP A 337 18.25 -31.14 22.09
C ASP A 337 17.02 -31.08 23.03
N GLU A 338 16.34 -29.94 23.09
CA GLU A 338 15.08 -29.75 23.86
C GLU A 338 13.79 -29.97 23.04
N GLY A 339 13.91 -30.43 21.78
CA GLY A 339 12.80 -30.66 20.84
C GLY A 339 12.44 -32.12 20.65
#